data_AF-A0A7W0YPR7-F1
#
_entry.id   AF-A0A7W0YPR7-F1
#
_cell.length_a   1.000
_cell.length_b   1.000
_cell.length_c   1.000
_cell.angle_alpha   90.00
_cell.angle_beta   90.00
_cell.angle_gamma   90.00
#
_symmetry.space_group_name_H-M   'P 1'
#
loop_
_entity.id
_entity.type
_entity.pdbx_description
1 polymer ?
#
loop_
_entity_poly.entity_id
_entity_poly.type
_entity_poly.pdbx_seq_one_letter_code
_entity_poly.pdbx_strand_id
1 'polypeptide(L)'
;GGFIVEGGRRAGSEDIAPLLARYEVPDLWRCVVAVPPGAPGLSGEAEASAFDRLSPPPEQEVERVSHLVLMQLLPALVEGDLASFGAALTEVQRVTGTWFAPEQGGIFAPGQGAELIGRMSAWGAAGVGQSSWGPAVYGIVDSPERSQELAALLRRLLGGGGLVFEGGFARTGARLGWGTAPQFLD
;
A
#
# COMPACT_ATOMS: atom_id res chain seq x y z
N GLY A 1 11.47 7.92 0.59
CA GLY A 1 10.60 8.41 1.66
C GLY A 1 9.68 9.48 1.11
N GLY A 2 8.51 9.62 1.69
CA GLY A 2 7.39 10.40 1.16
C GLY A 2 6.49 9.60 0.22
N PHE A 3 5.47 10.27 -0.30
CA PHE A 3 4.63 9.79 -1.39
C PHE A 3 5.36 10.03 -2.72
N ILE A 4 5.39 9.02 -3.58
CA ILE A 4 6.18 9.02 -4.82
C ILE A 4 5.27 8.71 -6.00
N VAL A 5 5.43 9.48 -7.08
CA VAL A 5 4.88 9.15 -8.39
C VAL A 5 6.04 9.01 -9.36
N GLU A 6 6.17 7.82 -9.95
CA GLU A 6 7.13 7.51 -11.01
C GLU A 6 6.44 7.51 -12.39
N GLY A 7 7.22 7.76 -13.44
CA GLY A 7 6.69 7.90 -14.81
C GLY A 7 6.60 6.61 -15.60
N GLY A 8 6.84 5.46 -14.97
CA GLY A 8 6.99 4.18 -15.65
C GLY A 8 8.32 4.07 -16.40
N ARG A 9 8.67 2.84 -16.79
CA ARG A 9 9.86 2.58 -17.59
C ARG A 9 9.56 2.73 -19.08
N ARG A 10 10.55 3.22 -19.84
CA ARG A 10 10.52 3.13 -21.29
C ARG A 10 10.55 1.66 -21.70
N ALA A 11 9.66 1.25 -22.61
CA ALA A 11 9.64 -0.13 -23.13
C ALA A 11 11.03 -0.53 -23.67
N GLY A 12 11.52 -1.68 -23.21
CA GLY A 12 12.84 -2.21 -23.58
C GLY A 12 14.04 -1.57 -22.86
N SER A 13 13.82 -0.69 -21.88
CA SER A 13 14.89 -0.15 -21.04
C SER A 13 14.93 -0.82 -19.65
N GLU A 14 16.14 -1.08 -19.17
CA GLU A 14 16.43 -1.49 -17.78
C GLU A 14 16.67 -0.28 -16.85
N ASP A 15 16.54 0.95 -17.37
CA ASP A 15 16.68 2.15 -16.57
C ASP A 15 15.59 2.24 -15.51
N ILE A 16 15.94 2.89 -14.40
CA ILE A 16 14.99 3.24 -13.35
C ILE A 16 13.98 4.24 -13.91
N ALA A 17 12.70 4.04 -13.60
CA ALA A 17 11.66 4.97 -14.01
C ALA A 17 11.92 6.39 -13.47
N PRO A 18 11.66 7.44 -14.27
CA PRO A 18 11.89 8.80 -13.83
C PRO A 18 10.94 9.17 -12.68
N LEU A 19 11.49 9.84 -11.68
CA LEU A 19 10.70 10.43 -10.60
C LEU A 19 9.93 11.63 -11.13
N LEU A 20 8.60 11.56 -11.16
CA LEU A 20 7.75 12.67 -11.60
C LEU A 20 7.38 13.61 -10.45
N ALA A 21 7.08 13.04 -9.28
CA ALA A 21 6.74 13.82 -8.10
C ALA A 21 7.14 13.11 -6.81
N ARG A 22 7.48 13.91 -5.80
CA ARG A 22 7.73 13.45 -4.44
C ARG A 22 7.18 14.48 -3.47
N TYR A 23 6.29 14.04 -2.59
CA TYR A 23 5.69 14.86 -1.54
C TYR A 23 5.92 14.23 -0.18
N GLU A 24 5.98 15.07 0.85
CA GLU A 24 5.93 14.59 2.23
C GLU A 24 4.49 14.24 2.57
N VAL A 25 4.29 13.14 3.30
CA VAL A 25 2.97 12.79 3.83
C VAL A 25 2.76 13.57 5.13
N PRO A 26 1.59 14.18 5.37
CA PRO A 26 1.32 14.92 6.60
C PRO A 26 1.68 14.13 7.87
N ASP A 27 2.37 14.79 8.81
CA ASP A 27 2.94 14.13 10.00
C ASP A 27 1.91 13.50 10.94
N LEU A 28 0.67 13.99 10.89
CA LEU A 28 -0.44 13.46 11.69
C LEU A 28 -0.97 12.14 11.11
N TRP A 29 -0.84 11.93 9.80
CA TRP A 29 -1.36 10.72 9.17
C TRP A 29 -0.57 9.49 9.65
N ARG A 30 -1.32 8.41 9.85
CA ARG A 30 -0.79 7.13 10.30
C ARG A 30 -1.30 6.02 9.40
N CYS A 31 -0.44 5.04 9.17
CA CYS A 31 -0.78 3.81 8.49
C CYS A 31 -0.84 2.68 9.52
N VAL A 32 -1.94 1.93 9.54
CA VAL A 32 -2.09 0.71 10.31
C VAL A 32 -2.09 -0.46 9.34
N VAL A 33 -1.14 -1.38 9.49
CA VAL A 33 -0.96 -2.56 8.64
C VAL A 33 -1.33 -3.80 9.43
N ALA A 34 -2.19 -4.65 8.86
CA ALA A 34 -2.52 -5.96 9.41
C ALA A 34 -2.08 -7.06 8.44
N VAL A 35 -1.43 -8.08 8.98
CA VAL A 35 -1.00 -9.28 8.24
C VAL A 35 -1.70 -10.47 8.88
N PRO A 36 -2.75 -11.03 8.25
CA PRO A 36 -3.42 -12.21 8.79
C PRO A 36 -2.53 -13.46 8.71
N PRO A 37 -2.74 -14.46 9.60
CA PRO A 37 -2.12 -15.77 9.46
C PRO A 37 -2.51 -16.42 8.13
N GLY A 38 -1.56 -17.11 7.50
CA GLY A 38 -1.83 -17.88 6.29
C GLY A 38 -0.63 -17.97 5.36
N ALA A 39 -0.86 -18.52 4.18
CA ALA A 39 0.13 -18.50 3.12
C ALA A 39 0.39 -17.05 2.68
N PRO A 40 1.67 -16.68 2.42
CA PRO A 40 1.97 -15.40 1.81
C PRO A 40 1.29 -15.31 0.43
N GLY A 41 1.07 -14.09 -0.07
CA GLY A 41 0.66 -13.88 -1.46
C GLY A 41 1.73 -14.39 -2.43
N LEU A 42 1.45 -14.27 -3.73
CA LEU A 42 2.40 -14.66 -4.77
C LEU A 42 3.72 -13.90 -4.58
N SER A 43 4.83 -14.64 -4.69
CA SER A 43 6.19 -14.10 -4.58
C SER A 43 7.16 -14.88 -5.44
N GLY A 44 8.28 -14.25 -5.82
CA GLY A 44 9.37 -14.89 -6.57
C GLY A 44 8.92 -15.38 -7.95
N GLU A 45 9.25 -16.63 -8.31
CA GLU A 45 8.90 -17.19 -9.62
C GLU A 45 7.39 -17.30 -9.86
N ALA A 46 6.62 -17.56 -8.80
CA ALA A 46 5.16 -17.62 -8.90
C ALA A 46 4.56 -16.25 -9.23
N GLU A 47 5.12 -15.18 -8.67
CA GLU A 47 4.76 -13.80 -8.97
C GLU A 47 5.15 -13.41 -10.40
N ALA A 48 6.38 -13.72 -10.83
CA ALA A 48 6.82 -13.46 -12.20
C ALA A 48 5.91 -14.17 -13.23
N SER A 49 5.63 -15.45 -12.98
CA SER A 49 4.76 -16.25 -13.85
C SER A 49 3.32 -15.72 -13.87
N ALA A 50 2.83 -15.16 -12.76
CA ALA A 50 1.51 -14.53 -12.71
C ALA A 50 1.49 -13.24 -13.52
N PHE A 51 2.49 -12.38 -13.40
CA PHE A 51 2.62 -11.18 -14.23
C PHE A 51 2.62 -11.49 -15.73
N ASP A 52 3.29 -12.57 -16.15
CA ASP A 52 3.32 -13.01 -17.55
C ASP A 52 1.94 -13.47 -18.07
N ARG A 53 1.04 -13.91 -17.17
CA ARG A 53 -0.33 -14.33 -17.51
C ARG A 53 -1.35 -13.20 -17.48
N LEU A 54 -1.05 -12.11 -16.79
CA LEU A 54 -1.98 -10.98 -16.70
C LEU A 54 -2.17 -10.33 -18.07
N SER A 55 -3.44 -10.07 -18.40
CA SER A 55 -3.74 -9.24 -19.56
C SER A 55 -3.40 -7.78 -19.25
N PRO A 56 -2.99 -6.99 -20.27
CA PRO A 56 -2.88 -5.56 -20.11
C PRO A 56 -4.18 -4.95 -19.57
N PRO A 57 -4.11 -3.97 -18.65
CA PRO A 57 -5.31 -3.34 -18.12
C PRO A 57 -6.07 -2.60 -19.22
N PRO A 58 -7.43 -2.56 -19.16
CA PRO A 58 -8.24 -1.74 -20.05
C PRO A 58 -7.82 -0.27 -20.03
N GLU A 59 -7.72 0.37 -21.20
CA GLU A 59 -7.29 1.77 -21.34
C GLU A 59 -8.10 2.73 -20.45
N GLN A 60 -9.43 2.58 -20.42
CA GLN A 60 -10.32 3.39 -19.59
C GLN A 60 -10.02 3.28 -18.09
N GLU A 61 -9.58 2.12 -17.62
CA GLU A 61 -9.21 1.93 -16.22
C GLU A 61 -7.84 2.58 -15.92
N VAL A 62 -6.91 2.54 -16.86
CA VAL A 62 -5.61 3.25 -16.77
C VAL A 62 -5.82 4.76 -16.74
N GLU A 63 -6.68 5.29 -17.62
CA GLU A 63 -7.07 6.70 -17.63
C GLU A 63 -7.70 7.11 -16.30
N ARG A 64 -8.59 6.26 -15.76
CA ARG A 64 -9.25 6.48 -14.48
C ARG A 64 -8.25 6.52 -13.32
N VAL A 65 -7.31 5.58 -13.25
CA VAL A 65 -6.26 5.58 -12.22
C VAL A 65 -5.39 6.83 -12.36
N SER A 66 -5.03 7.22 -13.58
CA SER A 66 -4.27 8.46 -13.83
C SER A 66 -5.02 9.70 -13.35
N HIS A 67 -6.33 9.78 -13.61
CA HIS A 67 -7.19 10.85 -13.11
C HIS A 67 -7.26 10.86 -11.58
N LEU A 68 -7.49 9.72 -10.94
CA LEU A 68 -7.55 9.60 -9.47
C LEU A 68 -6.23 10.06 -8.84
N VAL A 69 -5.09 9.64 -9.39
CA VAL A 69 -3.77 10.02 -8.87
C VAL A 69 -3.51 11.52 -9.05
N LEU A 70 -3.63 12.03 -10.27
CA LEU A 70 -3.21 13.40 -10.61
C LEU A 70 -4.19 14.47 -10.14
N MET A 71 -5.49 14.17 -10.15
CA MET A 71 -6.55 15.18 -9.93
C MET A 71 -7.25 15.05 -8.58
N GLN A 72 -7.00 13.99 -7.80
CA GLN A 72 -7.64 13.80 -6.50
C GLN A 72 -6.62 13.49 -5.41
N LEU A 73 -5.83 12.42 -5.58
CA LEU A 73 -4.91 11.93 -4.55
C LEU A 73 -3.77 12.94 -4.29
N LEU A 74 -3.11 13.42 -5.35
CA LEU A 74 -2.03 14.41 -5.20
C LEU A 74 -2.50 15.76 -4.62
N PRO A 75 -3.58 16.39 -5.12
CA PRO A 75 -4.12 17.61 -4.50
C PRO A 75 -4.49 17.42 -3.04
N ALA A 76 -5.23 16.35 -2.70
CA ALA A 76 -5.63 16.07 -1.33
C ALA A 76 -4.44 15.84 -0.39
N LEU A 77 -3.37 15.19 -0.88
CA LEU A 77 -2.13 15.04 -0.14
C LEU A 77 -1.48 16.39 0.19
N VAL A 78 -1.38 17.28 -0.80
CA VAL A 78 -0.75 18.61 -0.66
C VAL A 78 -1.58 19.51 0.26
N GLU A 79 -2.91 19.42 0.20
CA GLU A 79 -3.84 20.19 1.03
C GLU A 79 -4.03 19.61 2.44
N GLY A 80 -3.54 18.38 2.69
CA GLY A 80 -3.73 17.69 3.96
C GLY A 80 -5.15 17.17 4.18
N ASP A 81 -5.94 17.02 3.11
CA ASP A 81 -7.29 16.43 3.14
C ASP A 81 -7.21 14.90 3.12
N LEU A 82 -7.20 14.29 4.31
CA LEU A 82 -7.14 12.84 4.43
C LEU A 82 -8.38 12.14 3.87
N ALA A 83 -9.56 12.76 3.96
CA ALA A 83 -10.80 12.12 3.54
C ALA A 83 -10.81 11.93 2.02
N SER A 84 -10.47 13.00 1.28
CA SER A 84 -10.35 12.93 -0.18
C SER A 84 -9.20 12.03 -0.63
N PHE A 85 -8.05 12.11 0.05
CA PHE A 85 -6.90 11.24 -0.22
C PHE A 85 -7.26 9.76 -0.04
N GLY A 86 -7.90 9.42 1.09
CA GLY A 86 -8.25 8.06 1.44
C GLY A 86 -9.31 7.46 0.51
N ALA A 87 -10.30 8.26 0.11
CA ALA A 87 -11.30 7.85 -0.88
C ALA A 87 -10.66 7.56 -2.25
N ALA A 88 -9.80 8.46 -2.73
CA ALA A 88 -9.09 8.27 -4.00
C ALA A 88 -8.14 7.06 -3.95
N LEU A 89 -7.39 6.90 -2.85
CA LEU A 89 -6.50 5.75 -2.65
C LEU A 89 -7.28 4.43 -2.67
N THR A 90 -8.41 4.37 -1.96
CA THR A 90 -9.26 3.17 -1.92
C THR A 90 -9.81 2.84 -3.31
N GLU A 91 -10.21 3.85 -4.08
CA GLU A 91 -10.72 3.62 -5.43
C GLU A 91 -9.61 3.16 -6.39
N VAL A 92 -8.40 3.71 -6.30
CA VAL A 92 -7.24 3.20 -7.04
C VAL A 92 -7.04 1.72 -6.71
N GLN A 93 -7.05 1.35 -5.43
CA GLN A 93 -6.90 -0.04 -5.00
C GLN A 93 -8.00 -0.96 -5.55
N ARG A 94 -9.25 -0.49 -5.65
CA ARG A 94 -10.35 -1.26 -6.23
C ARG A 94 -10.18 -1.47 -7.73
N VAL A 95 -9.80 -0.43 -8.47
CA VAL A 95 -9.58 -0.51 -9.92
C VAL A 95 -8.38 -1.40 -10.21
N THR A 96 -7.22 -1.16 -9.58
CA THR A 96 -6.05 -2.02 -9.80
C THR A 96 -6.31 -3.46 -9.36
N GLY A 97 -7.11 -3.66 -8.32
CA GLY A 97 -7.52 -4.99 -7.86
C GLY A 97 -8.30 -5.79 -8.90
N THR A 98 -9.03 -5.15 -9.83
CA THR A 98 -9.70 -5.87 -10.93
C THR A 98 -8.69 -6.46 -11.91
N TRP A 99 -7.55 -5.79 -12.13
CA TRP A 99 -6.48 -6.25 -13.02
C TRP A 99 -5.83 -7.53 -12.48
N PHE A 100 -5.66 -7.61 -11.17
CA PHE A 100 -5.03 -8.74 -10.48
C PHE A 100 -6.01 -9.86 -10.11
N ALA A 101 -7.32 -9.60 -10.16
CA ALA A 101 -8.36 -10.55 -9.76
C ALA A 101 -8.28 -11.93 -10.42
N PRO A 102 -7.91 -12.09 -11.71
CA PRO A 102 -7.78 -13.41 -12.33
C PRO A 102 -6.73 -14.32 -11.65
N GLU A 103 -5.66 -13.74 -11.11
CA GLU A 103 -4.56 -14.49 -10.48
C GLU A 103 -4.73 -14.57 -8.95
N GLN A 104 -5.28 -13.54 -8.30
CA GLN A 104 -5.44 -13.51 -6.84
C GLN A 104 -6.80 -14.01 -6.33
N GLY A 105 -7.80 -14.17 -7.23
CA GLY A 105 -9.12 -14.69 -6.89
C GLY A 105 -10.16 -13.66 -6.41
N GLY A 106 -9.88 -12.36 -6.51
CA GLY A 106 -10.79 -11.27 -6.13
C GLY A 106 -10.18 -9.88 -6.30
N ILE A 107 -10.95 -8.81 -6.03
CA ILE A 107 -10.41 -7.43 -6.05
C ILE A 107 -9.30 -7.25 -5.00
N PHE A 108 -9.46 -7.92 -3.87
CA PHE A 108 -8.44 -8.15 -2.87
C PHE A 108 -8.25 -9.66 -2.71
N ALA A 109 -7.13 -10.06 -2.12
CA ALA A 109 -6.89 -11.45 -1.77
C ALA A 109 -8.07 -11.96 -0.90
N PRO A 110 -8.74 -13.04 -1.32
CA PRO A 110 -9.94 -13.52 -0.65
C PRO A 110 -9.66 -14.01 0.77
N GLY A 111 -10.73 -14.15 1.56
CA GLY A 111 -10.64 -14.59 2.95
C GLY A 111 -10.40 -13.44 3.91
N GLN A 112 -9.52 -13.64 4.88
CA GLN A 112 -9.38 -12.73 6.02
C GLN A 112 -8.87 -11.33 5.62
N GLY A 113 -8.06 -11.21 4.56
CA GLY A 113 -7.60 -9.90 4.06
C GLY A 113 -8.76 -8.99 3.63
N ALA A 114 -9.67 -9.48 2.79
CA ALA A 114 -10.85 -8.73 2.37
C ALA A 114 -11.78 -8.38 3.55
N GLU A 115 -11.93 -9.27 4.54
CA GLU A 115 -12.67 -8.94 5.78
C GLU A 115 -12.00 -7.79 6.53
N LEU A 116 -10.68 -7.85 6.73
CA LEU A 116 -9.93 -6.82 7.44
C LEU A 116 -10.04 -5.46 6.75
N ILE A 117 -9.99 -5.39 5.42
CA ILE A 117 -10.20 -4.15 4.65
C ILE A 117 -11.59 -3.57 4.95
N GLY A 118 -12.64 -4.39 4.91
CA GLY A 118 -13.99 -3.97 5.23
C GLY A 118 -14.14 -3.48 6.68
N ARG A 119 -13.50 -4.17 7.63
CA ARG A 119 -13.49 -3.78 9.05
C ARG A 119 -12.74 -2.47 9.28
N MET A 120 -11.56 -2.29 8.69
CA MET A 120 -10.78 -1.06 8.79
C MET A 120 -11.59 0.15 8.31
N SER A 121 -12.27 0.03 7.16
CA SER A 121 -13.15 1.09 6.65
C SER A 121 -14.32 1.36 7.60
N ALA A 122 -15.01 0.31 8.07
CA ALA A 122 -16.13 0.45 9.01
C ALA A 122 -15.72 1.04 10.38
N TRP A 123 -14.45 0.91 10.78
CA TRP A 123 -13.91 1.48 12.01
C TRP A 123 -13.31 2.88 11.82
N GLY A 124 -13.42 3.45 10.62
CA GLY A 124 -13.09 4.84 10.34
C GLY A 124 -11.70 5.07 9.76
N ALA A 125 -11.07 4.07 9.14
CA ALA A 125 -9.95 4.32 8.24
C ALA A 125 -10.46 5.10 7.02
N ALA A 126 -9.80 6.23 6.72
CA ALA A 126 -10.18 7.12 5.62
C ALA A 126 -9.85 6.50 4.25
N GLY A 127 -8.76 5.74 4.17
CA GLY A 127 -8.39 4.96 3.00
C GLY A 127 -7.93 3.57 3.38
N VAL A 128 -8.25 2.58 2.56
CA VAL A 128 -7.90 1.17 2.80
C VAL A 128 -7.38 0.50 1.53
N GLY A 129 -6.56 -0.53 1.69
CA GLY A 129 -6.03 -1.27 0.56
C GLY A 129 -5.24 -2.51 0.95
N GLN A 130 -4.60 -3.09 -0.06
CA GLN A 130 -3.75 -4.26 0.06
C GLN A 130 -2.34 -3.93 -0.42
N SER A 131 -1.33 -4.52 0.22
CA SER A 131 0.03 -4.50 -0.30
C SER A 131 0.23 -5.67 -1.27
N SER A 132 0.57 -5.36 -2.52
CA SER A 132 0.85 -6.35 -3.57
C SER A 132 -0.24 -7.43 -3.67
N TRP A 133 0.14 -8.70 -3.76
CA TRP A 133 -0.74 -9.87 -3.78
C TRP A 133 -1.28 -10.29 -2.41
N GLY A 134 -1.08 -9.47 -1.38
CA GLY A 134 -1.43 -9.80 0.00
C GLY A 134 -0.38 -10.69 0.70
N PRO A 135 -0.65 -11.14 1.94
CA PRO A 135 -1.91 -10.97 2.67
C PRO A 135 -1.98 -9.65 3.47
N ALA A 136 -0.93 -8.83 3.43
CA ALA A 136 -0.88 -7.58 4.17
C ALA A 136 -1.90 -6.57 3.63
N VAL A 137 -2.71 -6.01 4.54
CA VAL A 137 -3.69 -4.97 4.26
C VAL A 137 -3.42 -3.75 5.13
N TYR A 138 -3.86 -2.58 4.69
CA TYR A 138 -3.61 -1.34 5.41
C TYR A 138 -4.83 -0.43 5.47
N GLY A 139 -4.85 0.42 6.49
CA GLY A 139 -5.78 1.54 6.64
C GLY A 139 -5.05 2.81 7.05
N ILE A 140 -5.47 3.96 6.52
CA ILE A 140 -4.91 5.28 6.85
C ILE A 140 -5.85 6.05 7.77
N VAL A 141 -5.31 6.66 8.83
CA VAL A 141 -6.05 7.45 9.82
C VAL A 141 -5.33 8.78 10.08
N ASP A 142 -6.03 9.73 10.69
CA ASP A 142 -5.62 11.14 10.83
C ASP A 142 -4.77 11.44 12.06
N SER A 143 -4.52 10.46 12.94
CA SER A 143 -3.88 10.71 14.21
C SER A 143 -3.25 9.45 14.84
N PRO A 144 -2.22 9.61 15.70
CA PRO A 144 -1.67 8.53 16.52
C PRO A 144 -2.72 7.80 17.36
N GLU A 145 -3.69 8.52 17.92
CA GLU A 145 -4.73 7.96 18.79
C GLU A 145 -5.65 7.03 18.01
N ARG A 146 -6.13 7.48 16.84
CA ARG A 146 -6.96 6.66 15.95
C ARG A 146 -6.18 5.45 15.40
N SER A 147 -4.87 5.61 15.20
CA SER A 147 -3.96 4.53 14.80
C SER A 147 -3.89 3.43 15.85
N GLN A 148 -3.72 3.82 17.12
CA GLN A 148 -3.68 2.90 18.26
C GLN A 148 -5.03 2.19 18.47
N GLU A 149 -6.15 2.92 18.35
CA GLU A 149 -7.51 2.36 18.43
C GLU A 149 -7.74 1.30 17.35
N LEU A 150 -7.46 1.65 16.08
CA LEU A 150 -7.62 0.73 14.95
C LEU A 150 -6.72 -0.50 15.10
N ALA A 151 -5.45 -0.31 15.49
CA ALA A 151 -4.52 -1.40 15.72
C ALA A 151 -4.98 -2.34 16.86
N ALA A 152 -5.56 -1.81 17.94
CA ALA A 152 -6.11 -2.61 19.02
C ALA A 152 -7.31 -3.47 18.57
N LEU A 153 -8.22 -2.89 17.76
CA LEU A 153 -9.35 -3.62 17.18
C LEU A 153 -8.87 -4.77 16.28
N LEU A 154 -7.86 -4.52 15.44
CA LEU A 154 -7.27 -5.51 14.55
C LEU A 154 -6.57 -6.64 15.32
N ARG A 155 -5.77 -6.31 16.35
CA ARG A 155 -5.12 -7.32 17.21
C ARG A 155 -6.14 -8.23 17.90
N ARG A 156 -7.24 -7.65 18.39
CA ARG A 156 -8.34 -8.41 18.99
C ARG A 156 -9.01 -9.33 17.96
N LEU A 157 -9.27 -8.82 16.75
CA LEU A 157 -9.89 -9.61 15.68
C LEU A 157 -9.01 -10.77 15.22
N LEU A 158 -7.70 -10.55 15.12
CA LEU A 158 -6.72 -11.56 14.70
C LEU A 158 -6.41 -12.61 15.78
N GLY A 159 -6.83 -12.39 17.03
CA GLY A 159 -6.71 -13.37 18.11
C GLY A 159 -5.28 -13.86 18.38
N GLY A 160 -4.26 -13.06 18.03
CA GLY A 160 -2.85 -13.42 18.17
C GLY A 160 -2.26 -14.27 17.03
N GLY A 161 -3.05 -14.64 16.02
CA GLY A 161 -2.56 -15.41 14.86
C GLY A 161 -1.85 -14.56 13.80
N GLY A 162 -2.01 -13.24 13.82
CA GLY A 162 -1.46 -12.32 12.81
C GLY A 162 -0.62 -11.20 13.42
N LEU A 163 -0.06 -10.36 12.55
CA LEU A 163 0.77 -9.21 12.93
C LEU A 163 0.02 -7.91 12.67
N VAL A 164 0.20 -6.93 13.56
CA VAL A 164 -0.35 -5.59 13.41
C VAL A 164 0.72 -4.55 13.72
N PHE A 165 1.03 -3.74 12.71
CA PHE A 165 1.98 -2.64 12.76
C PHE A 165 1.23 -1.32 12.62
N GLU A 166 1.77 -0.27 13.22
CA GLU A 166 1.23 1.07 13.06
C GLU A 166 2.36 2.10 13.12
N GLY A 167 2.22 3.19 12.36
CA GLY A 167 3.25 4.22 12.33
C GLY A 167 3.00 5.33 11.30
N GLY A 168 3.84 6.36 11.35
CA GLY A 168 3.87 7.41 10.35
C GLY A 168 4.61 6.99 9.07
N PHE A 169 4.63 7.89 8.10
CA PHE A 169 5.31 7.67 6.83
C PHE A 169 6.76 8.18 6.87
N ALA A 170 7.71 7.38 6.40
CA ALA A 170 9.12 7.77 6.41
C ALA A 170 9.38 8.93 5.44
N ARG A 171 9.91 10.06 5.93
CA ARG A 171 10.26 11.23 5.10
C ARG A 171 11.50 11.00 4.23
N THR A 172 12.49 10.28 4.75
CA THR A 172 13.73 9.97 4.04
C THR A 172 13.68 8.59 3.38
N GLY A 173 14.45 8.40 2.31
CA GLY A 173 14.64 7.09 1.67
C GLY A 173 15.61 6.20 2.45
N ALA A 174 16.00 5.10 1.82
CA ALA A 174 17.04 4.22 2.35
C ALA A 174 18.33 4.99 2.60
N ARG A 175 19.04 4.64 3.69
CA ARG A 175 20.35 5.19 4.03
C ARG A 175 21.36 4.06 3.96
N LEU A 176 22.43 4.26 3.20
CA LEU A 176 23.58 3.37 3.18
C LEU A 176 24.63 3.95 4.13
N GLY A 177 24.91 3.23 5.21
CA GLY A 177 26.00 3.53 6.11
C GLY A 177 27.14 2.55 5.87
N TRP A 178 28.35 3.05 5.72
CA TRP A 178 29.55 2.22 5.78
C TRP A 178 29.89 1.98 7.24
N GLY A 179 29.53 0.81 7.78
CA GLY A 179 30.05 0.38 9.07
C GLY A 179 31.52 0.00 8.91
N THR A 180 32.42 0.57 9.71
CA THR A 180 33.72 -0.06 9.94
C THR A 180 33.48 -1.45 10.49
N ALA A 181 34.03 -2.49 9.84
CA ALA A 181 33.98 -3.85 10.34
C ALA A 181 34.39 -3.88 11.82
N PRO A 182 33.72 -4.66 12.69
CA PRO A 182 34.16 -4.81 14.07
C PRO A 182 35.61 -5.28 14.05
N GLN A 183 36.51 -4.47 14.63
CA GLN A 183 37.86 -4.92 14.95
C GLN A 183 37.69 -6.03 15.98
N PHE A 184 37.86 -7.27 15.56
CA PHE A 184 38.17 -8.35 16.49
C PHE A 184 39.54 -7.98 17.07
N LEU A 185 39.58 -7.69 18.37
CA LEU A 185 40.81 -7.58 19.12
C LEU A 185 41.50 -8.95 19.11
N ASP A 186 42.77 -8.97 18.68
CA ASP A 186 43.67 -10.12 18.72
C ASP A 186 43.86 -10.67 20.14
#